data_AF-A0A521MRV6-F1
#
_entry.id   AF-A0A521MRV6-F1
#
_cell.length_a   1.000
_cell.length_b   1.000
_cell.length_c   1.000
_cell.angle_alpha   90.00
_cell.angle_beta   90.00
_cell.angle_gamma   90.00
#
_symmetry.space_group_name_H-M   'P 1'
#
loop_
_entity.id
_entity.type
_entity.pdbx_description
1 polymer ?
#
loop_
_entity_poly.entity_id
_entity_poly.type
_entity_poly.pdbx_seq_one_letter_code
_entity_poly.pdbx_strand_id
1 'polypeptide(L)'
;MTDEESYSPRPLRGVVVTHVGEEVLGPLISVRPDLRVPSRIHARVVFSDQPMAFEVALEWDSAELSYLVKRLVIDADGAVSTADLHKVSLPTLIRLAASGDPEVMTEEGDWERFELVLASLDLTEFQSEIAAAGPTDDVLKWVGRIYAWGRIMGGNPNQLVVSTLGLPKRTATRWIARARQIGHLD
;
A
#
# COMPACT_ATOMS: atom_id res chain seq x y z
N MET A 1 22.92 -7.15 19.28
CA MET A 1 22.61 -5.74 19.03
C MET A 1 22.45 -5.64 17.54
N THR A 2 21.25 -5.96 17.06
CA THR A 2 20.90 -5.95 15.63
C THR A 2 20.56 -4.51 15.28
N ASP A 3 21.35 -3.91 14.39
CA ASP A 3 21.04 -2.62 13.78
C ASP A 3 19.70 -2.75 13.03
N GLU A 4 18.68 -2.04 13.52
CA GLU A 4 17.49 -1.72 12.74
C GLU A 4 17.92 -0.72 11.65
N GLU A 5 18.31 -1.24 10.48
CA GLU A 5 18.40 -0.42 9.28
C GLU A 5 17.01 0.15 8.98
N SER A 6 16.84 1.44 9.29
CA SER A 6 15.69 2.26 8.92
C SER A 6 15.51 2.23 7.40
N TYR A 7 14.71 1.29 6.92
CA TYR A 7 14.34 1.15 5.52
C TYR A 7 13.56 2.39 5.06
N SER A 8 14.07 3.07 4.04
CA SER A 8 13.46 4.27 3.45
C SER A 8 12.71 3.86 2.18
N PRO A 9 11.36 3.94 2.14
CA PRO A 9 10.59 3.53 0.97
C PRO A 9 10.94 4.37 -0.27
N ARG A 10 10.94 3.76 -1.46
CA ARG A 10 11.22 4.45 -2.73
C ARG A 10 10.25 5.64 -2.91
N PRO A 11 10.74 6.83 -3.31
CA PRO A 11 9.90 8.02 -3.38
C PRO A 11 8.80 7.86 -4.43
N LEU A 12 7.56 8.14 -4.02
CA LEU A 12 6.48 8.45 -4.96
C LEU A 12 6.96 9.63 -5.81
N ARG A 13 6.89 9.53 -7.16
CA ARG A 13 7.41 10.55 -8.08
C ARG A 13 6.99 11.96 -7.64
N GLY A 14 7.95 12.77 -7.20
CA GLY A 14 7.76 14.18 -6.79
C GLY A 14 7.48 14.44 -5.32
N VAL A 15 7.40 13.41 -4.47
CA VAL A 15 7.15 13.54 -3.02
C VAL A 15 8.25 12.80 -2.26
N VAL A 16 9.13 13.56 -1.61
CA VAL A 16 10.23 13.00 -0.79
C VAL A 16 9.75 12.93 0.66
N VAL A 17 9.16 11.79 1.00
CA VAL A 17 8.81 11.44 2.38
C VAL A 17 10.10 11.16 3.12
N THR A 18 10.32 11.89 4.21
CA THR A 18 11.56 11.76 5.00
C THR A 18 11.39 10.74 6.11
N HIS A 19 10.18 10.67 6.66
CA HIS A 19 9.89 9.81 7.79
C HIS A 19 8.38 9.60 7.92
N VAL A 20 7.98 8.34 8.08
CA VAL A 20 6.74 8.00 8.78
C VAL A 20 7.17 7.73 10.22
N GLY A 21 6.69 8.56 11.15
CA GLY A 21 7.01 8.50 12.57
C GLY A 21 6.37 7.30 13.27
N GLU A 22 6.31 7.38 14.61
CA GLU A 22 5.73 6.33 15.46
C GLU A 22 4.34 5.93 14.95
N GLU A 23 4.23 4.68 14.52
CA GLU A 23 3.01 4.11 14.00
C GLU A 23 2.33 3.29 15.10
N VAL A 24 1.13 3.70 15.50
CA VAL A 24 0.32 2.92 16.43
C VAL A 24 -0.71 2.13 15.65
N LEU A 25 -0.53 0.81 15.65
CA LEU A 25 -1.39 -0.12 14.95
C LEU A 25 -2.46 -0.71 15.87
N GLY A 26 -3.67 -0.83 15.32
CA GLY A 26 -4.70 -1.71 15.87
C GLY A 26 -4.38 -3.19 15.59
N PRO A 27 -5.20 -4.11 16.12
CA PRO A 27 -5.07 -5.54 15.80
C PRO A 27 -5.18 -5.79 14.30
N LEU A 28 -4.43 -6.76 13.81
CA LEU A 28 -4.54 -7.23 12.44
C LEU A 28 -5.89 -7.94 12.21
N ILE A 29 -6.55 -7.58 11.12
CA ILE A 29 -7.81 -8.17 10.69
C ILE A 29 -7.65 -8.75 9.30
N SER A 30 -8.33 -9.87 9.04
CA SER A 30 -8.31 -10.51 7.73
C SER A 30 -9.27 -9.77 6.81
N VAL A 31 -8.73 -9.19 5.73
CA VAL A 31 -9.52 -8.54 4.67
C VAL A 31 -9.68 -9.47 3.47
N ARG A 32 -8.82 -10.49 3.38
CA ARG A 32 -8.90 -11.65 2.49
C ARG A 32 -8.35 -12.88 3.22
N PRO A 33 -8.55 -14.10 2.70
CA PRO A 33 -7.94 -15.31 3.27
C PRO A 33 -6.41 -15.24 3.38
N ASP A 34 -5.76 -14.45 2.52
CA ASP A 34 -4.32 -14.35 2.38
C ASP A 34 -3.77 -12.93 2.61
N LEU A 35 -4.58 -11.99 3.11
CA LEU A 35 -4.19 -10.61 3.36
C LEU A 35 -4.82 -10.10 4.66
N ARG A 36 -3.96 -9.61 5.56
CA ARG A 36 -4.33 -8.93 6.78
C ARG A 36 -3.85 -7.49 6.75
N VAL A 37 -4.61 -6.64 7.40
CA VAL A 37 -4.25 -5.23 7.60
C VAL A 37 -4.57 -4.82 9.04
N PRO A 38 -3.91 -3.79 9.59
CA PRO A 38 -4.28 -3.23 10.88
C PRO A 38 -5.72 -2.71 10.87
N SER A 39 -6.52 -2.99 11.89
CA SER A 39 -7.88 -2.44 11.95
C SER A 39 -7.88 -0.92 12.12
N ARG A 40 -6.77 -0.37 12.64
CA ARG A 40 -6.54 1.05 12.88
C ARG A 40 -5.07 1.37 12.63
N ILE A 41 -4.81 2.57 12.13
CA ILE A 41 -3.46 3.09 11.94
C ILE A 41 -3.44 4.51 12.48
N HIS A 42 -2.44 4.85 13.27
CA HIS A 42 -2.13 6.23 13.61
C HIS A 42 -0.68 6.49 13.20
N ALA A 43 -0.49 7.36 12.22
CA ALA A 43 0.82 7.62 11.64
C ALA A 43 1.10 9.12 11.60
N ARG A 44 2.37 9.49 11.81
CA ARG A 44 2.87 10.85 11.58
C ARG A 44 3.67 10.89 10.30
N VAL A 45 3.23 11.66 9.31
CA VAL A 45 3.87 11.77 8.00
C VAL A 45 4.60 13.11 7.91
N VAL A 46 5.90 13.07 7.61
CA VAL A 46 6.74 14.27 7.41
C VAL A 46 7.30 14.29 5.98
N PHE A 47 7.11 15.42 5.30
CA PHE A 47 7.64 15.65 3.96
C PHE A 47 8.86 16.57 4.04
N SER A 48 9.97 16.20 3.40
CA SER A 48 11.21 17.01 3.41
C SER A 48 11.05 18.40 2.80
N ASP A 49 10.14 18.54 1.84
CA ASP A 49 9.92 19.74 1.04
C ASP A 49 8.78 20.61 1.59
N GLN A 50 8.17 20.23 2.73
CA GLN A 50 7.07 20.96 3.35
C GLN A 50 7.40 21.32 4.81
N PRO A 51 7.09 22.55 5.27
CA PRO A 51 7.30 22.95 6.67
C PRO A 51 6.17 22.46 7.58
N MET A 52 5.61 21.28 7.32
CA MET A 52 4.49 20.73 8.08
C MET A 52 4.56 19.20 8.17
N ALA A 53 4.05 18.69 9.28
CA ALA A 53 3.81 17.29 9.53
C ALA A 53 2.31 17.01 9.60
N PHE A 54 1.92 15.79 9.29
CA PHE A 54 0.52 15.35 9.32
C PHE A 54 0.41 14.16 10.26
N GLU A 55 -0.47 14.24 11.25
CA GLU A 55 -0.89 13.07 12.02
C GLU A 55 -2.22 12.59 11.47
N VAL A 56 -2.26 11.34 11.02
CA VAL A 56 -3.44 10.74 10.41
C VAL A 56 -3.86 9.51 11.19
N ALA A 57 -5.12 9.49 11.63
CA ALA A 57 -5.75 8.33 12.24
C ALA A 57 -6.73 7.72 11.24
N LEU A 58 -6.47 6.47 10.87
CA LEU A 58 -7.26 5.66 9.96
C LEU A 58 -7.96 4.55 10.73
N GLU A 59 -9.17 4.19 10.29
CA GLU A 59 -9.89 3.00 10.76
C GLU A 59 -10.42 2.24 9.55
N TRP A 60 -10.25 0.92 9.58
CA TRP A 60 -10.72 0.05 8.51
C TRP A 60 -12.24 0.04 8.44
N ASP A 61 -12.79 0.17 7.23
CA ASP A 61 -14.20 -0.04 6.91
C ASP A 61 -14.35 -1.28 6.04
N SER A 62 -14.96 -2.32 6.61
CA SER A 62 -15.21 -3.59 5.92
C SER A 62 -16.27 -3.50 4.83
N ALA A 63 -17.19 -2.52 4.90
CA ALA A 63 -18.22 -2.35 3.87
C ALA A 63 -17.61 -1.73 2.60
N GLU A 64 -16.75 -0.73 2.76
CA GLU A 64 -16.09 -0.05 1.64
C GLU A 64 -14.81 -0.76 1.18
N LEU A 65 -14.27 -1.65 2.02
CA LEU A 65 -12.97 -2.30 1.86
C LEU A 65 -11.84 -1.27 1.70
N SER A 66 -11.84 -0.27 2.58
CA SER A 66 -10.86 0.83 2.58
C SER A 66 -10.69 1.44 3.97
N TYR A 67 -9.64 2.23 4.15
CA TYR A 67 -9.45 3.03 5.36
C TYR A 67 -10.25 4.33 5.31
N LEU A 68 -10.97 4.62 6.39
CA LEU A 68 -11.60 5.91 6.64
C LEU A 68 -10.68 6.78 7.50
N VAL A 69 -10.55 8.05 7.12
CA VAL A 69 -9.83 9.05 7.92
C VAL A 69 -10.74 9.51 9.07
N LYS A 70 -10.39 9.13 10.30
CA LYS A 70 -11.11 9.52 11.52
C LYS A 70 -10.58 10.82 12.11
N ARG A 71 -9.29 11.09 11.92
CA ARG A 71 -8.65 12.32 12.38
C ARG A 71 -7.50 12.68 11.46
N LEU A 72 -7.37 13.98 11.19
CA LEU A 72 -6.22 14.58 10.52
C LEU A 72 -5.80 15.82 11.33
N VAL A 73 -4.56 15.83 11.80
CA VAL A 73 -3.95 16.97 12.48
C VAL A 73 -2.79 17.45 11.62
N ILE A 74 -2.68 18.77 11.47
CA ILE A 74 -1.57 19.41 10.77
C ILE A 74 -0.76 20.15 11.81
N ASP A 75 0.52 19.84 11.87
CA ASP A 75 1.49 20.45 12.77
C ASP A 75 2.47 21.25 11.92
N ALA A 76 2.55 22.56 12.14
CA ALA A 76 3.33 23.48 11.32
C ALA A 76 3.90 24.62 12.18
N ASP A 77 5.11 25.06 11.87
CA ASP A 77 5.82 26.13 12.59
C ASP A 77 5.30 27.55 12.27
N GLY A 78 4.11 27.68 11.67
CA GLY A 78 3.55 28.95 11.24
C GLY A 78 2.14 28.86 10.67
N ALA A 79 1.68 29.95 10.06
CA ALA A 79 0.37 30.00 9.43
C ALA A 79 0.31 29.05 8.22
N VAL A 80 -0.68 28.15 8.21
CA VAL A 80 -0.92 27.22 7.10
C VAL A 80 -1.92 27.85 6.14
N SER A 81 -1.56 27.99 4.87
CA SER A 81 -2.47 28.47 3.84
C SER A 81 -3.26 27.32 3.19
N THR A 82 -4.40 27.64 2.57
CA THR A 82 -5.15 26.66 1.75
C THR A 82 -4.30 26.09 0.62
N ALA A 83 -3.40 26.90 0.04
CA ALA A 83 -2.50 26.45 -1.02
C ALA A 83 -1.52 25.37 -0.53
N ASP A 84 -1.09 25.46 0.74
CA ASP A 84 -0.22 24.46 1.34
C ASP A 84 -0.95 23.13 1.54
N LEU A 85 -2.20 23.16 1.99
CA LEU A 85 -3.03 21.96 2.16
C LEU A 85 -3.28 21.22 0.85
N HIS A 86 -3.34 21.93 -0.28
CA HIS A 86 -3.52 21.31 -1.59
C HIS A 86 -2.26 20.62 -2.13
N LYS A 87 -1.08 20.87 -1.56
CA LYS A 87 0.17 20.20 -1.98
C LYS A 87 0.18 18.73 -1.59
N VAL A 88 -0.49 18.37 -0.50
CA VAL A 88 -0.55 16.99 0.00
C VAL A 88 -1.98 16.49 -0.11
N SER A 89 -2.23 15.56 -1.03
CA SER A 89 -3.55 14.98 -1.18
C SER A 89 -3.85 13.96 -0.07
N LEU A 90 -5.08 13.92 0.41
CA LEU A 90 -5.52 12.94 1.41
C LEU A 90 -5.26 11.49 0.98
N PRO A 91 -5.47 11.07 -0.28
CA PRO A 91 -5.09 9.73 -0.74
C PRO A 91 -3.59 9.45 -0.61
N THR A 92 -2.73 10.46 -0.71
CA THR A 92 -1.29 10.31 -0.48
C THR A 92 -1.01 10.03 1.00
N LEU A 93 -1.65 10.76 1.92
CA LEU A 93 -1.52 10.52 3.36
C LEU A 93 -2.03 9.13 3.75
N ILE A 94 -3.19 8.71 3.23
CA ILE A 94 -3.72 7.36 3.47
C ILE A 94 -2.74 6.31 2.96
N ARG A 95 -2.19 6.49 1.76
CA ARG A 95 -1.20 5.55 1.19
C ARG A 95 0.05 5.44 2.05
N LEU A 96 0.59 6.57 2.50
CA LEU A 96 1.82 6.61 3.30
C LEU A 96 1.61 6.06 4.71
N ALA A 97 0.46 6.31 5.31
CA ALA A 97 0.11 5.73 6.60
C ALA A 97 -0.19 4.23 6.47
N ALA A 98 -0.92 3.83 5.43
CA ALA A 98 -1.27 2.42 5.25
C ALA A 98 -0.06 1.56 4.88
N SER A 99 0.98 2.13 4.25
CA SER A 99 2.07 1.34 3.66
C SER A 99 2.90 0.51 4.64
N GLY A 100 2.90 0.83 5.93
CA GLY A 100 3.79 0.22 6.92
C GLY A 100 3.56 -1.27 7.18
N ASP A 101 2.29 -1.72 7.25
CA ASP A 101 2.02 -3.02 7.91
C ASP A 101 0.89 -3.91 7.33
N PRO A 102 0.64 -4.02 6.02
CA PRO A 102 -0.09 -5.16 5.50
C PRO A 102 0.70 -6.47 5.68
N GLU A 103 0.05 -7.56 6.07
CA GLU A 103 0.63 -8.90 6.08
C GLU A 103 -0.03 -9.79 5.03
N VAL A 104 0.76 -10.58 4.31
CA VAL A 104 0.28 -11.61 3.40
C VAL A 104 0.69 -13.00 3.86
N MET A 105 -0.14 -13.98 3.53
CA MET A 105 0.17 -15.37 3.80
C MET A 105 1.12 -15.92 2.72
N THR A 106 2.24 -16.51 3.14
CA THR A 106 3.21 -17.20 2.27
C THR A 106 2.64 -18.55 1.80
N GLU A 107 3.32 -19.19 0.84
CA GLU A 107 2.96 -20.54 0.40
C GLU A 107 3.13 -21.59 1.50
N GLU A 108 4.03 -21.32 2.46
CA GLU A 108 4.29 -22.16 3.63
C GLU A 108 3.23 -21.97 4.73
N GLY A 109 2.35 -20.97 4.59
CA GLY A 109 1.26 -20.66 5.51
C GLY A 109 1.63 -19.66 6.60
N ASP A 110 2.82 -19.07 6.54
CA ASP A 110 3.29 -18.03 7.47
C ASP A 110 2.80 -16.64 7.07
N TRP A 111 2.74 -15.72 8.02
CA TRP A 111 2.37 -14.32 7.75
C TRP A 111 3.62 -13.46 7.65
N GLU A 112 3.75 -12.74 6.55
CA GLU A 112 4.88 -11.84 6.28
C GLU A 112 4.40 -10.46 5.84
N ARG A 113 5.15 -9.41 6.19
CA ARG A 113 4.84 -8.05 5.75
C ARG A 113 4.91 -7.95 4.22
N PHE A 114 3.84 -7.48 3.59
CA PHE A 114 3.70 -7.44 2.13
C PHE A 114 4.79 -6.61 1.44
N GLU A 115 5.20 -5.49 2.04
CA GLU A 115 6.30 -4.70 1.48
C GLU A 115 7.63 -5.47 1.53
N LEU A 116 7.90 -6.23 2.59
CA LEU A 116 9.08 -7.10 2.64
C LEU A 116 9.03 -8.15 1.54
N VAL A 117 7.87 -8.75 1.28
CA VAL A 117 7.72 -9.73 0.19
C VAL A 117 7.95 -9.08 -1.19
N LEU A 118 7.42 -7.88 -1.42
CA LEU A 118 7.66 -7.17 -2.69
C LEU A 118 9.10 -6.66 -2.83
N ALA A 119 9.76 -6.28 -1.73
CA ALA A 119 11.14 -5.81 -1.73
C ALA A 119 12.15 -6.95 -1.84
N SER A 120 11.83 -8.14 -1.31
CA SER A 120 12.65 -9.34 -1.47
C SER A 120 12.64 -9.87 -2.91
N LEU A 121 11.60 -9.55 -3.67
CA LEU A 121 11.57 -9.82 -5.10
C LEU A 121 12.46 -8.81 -5.83
N ASP A 122 13.39 -9.29 -6.66
CA ASP A 122 13.91 -8.43 -7.72
C ASP A 122 12.72 -8.14 -8.64
N LEU A 123 12.13 -6.95 -8.48
CA LEU A 123 10.95 -6.55 -9.25
C LEU A 123 11.15 -6.68 -10.76
N THR A 124 12.38 -6.54 -11.27
CA THR A 124 12.67 -6.68 -12.69
C THR A 124 12.61 -8.14 -13.13
N GLU A 125 13.22 -9.02 -12.33
CA GLU A 125 13.18 -10.47 -12.54
C GLU A 125 11.74 -10.99 -12.36
N PHE A 126 11.08 -10.64 -11.26
CA PHE A 126 9.69 -10.97 -10.99
C PHE A 126 8.75 -10.52 -12.11
N GLN A 127 8.89 -9.29 -12.61
CA GLN A 127 8.10 -8.82 -13.77
C GLN A 127 8.36 -9.66 -15.01
N SER A 128 9.62 -10.02 -15.26
CA SER A 128 10.01 -10.82 -16.43
C SER A 128 9.46 -12.25 -16.34
N GLU A 129 9.55 -12.87 -15.16
CA GLU A 129 9.01 -14.19 -14.86
C GLU A 129 7.48 -14.21 -14.99
N ILE A 130 6.80 -13.22 -14.41
CA ILE A 130 5.35 -13.09 -14.52
C ILE A 130 4.92 -12.91 -15.98
N ALA A 131 5.60 -12.06 -16.73
CA ALA A 131 5.30 -11.84 -18.15
C ALA A 131 5.49 -13.13 -18.97
N ALA A 132 6.51 -13.94 -18.65
CA ALA A 132 6.80 -15.20 -19.32
C ALA A 132 5.83 -16.34 -18.93
N ALA A 133 5.48 -16.45 -17.64
CA ALA A 133 4.59 -17.49 -17.12
C ALA A 133 3.14 -17.30 -17.60
N GLY A 134 2.72 -16.05 -17.80
CA GLY A 134 1.33 -15.74 -18.11
C GLY A 134 0.40 -15.86 -16.90
N PRO A 135 -0.93 -15.89 -17.10
CA PRO A 135 -1.91 -15.86 -16.01
C PRO A 135 -2.09 -17.25 -15.37
N THR A 136 -1.04 -17.78 -14.73
CA THR A 136 -1.12 -18.98 -13.89
C THR A 136 -1.90 -18.69 -12.60
N ASP A 137 -2.27 -19.74 -11.86
CA ASP A 137 -3.00 -19.56 -10.59
C ASP A 137 -2.24 -18.67 -9.59
N ASP A 138 -0.94 -18.92 -9.42
CA ASP A 138 -0.10 -18.17 -8.48
C ASP A 138 0.12 -16.71 -8.92
N VAL A 139 0.30 -16.48 -10.22
CA VAL A 139 0.34 -15.12 -10.77
C VAL A 139 -0.98 -14.39 -10.52
N LEU A 140 -2.12 -15.08 -10.66
CA LEU A 140 -3.43 -14.48 -10.42
C LEU A 140 -3.72 -14.24 -8.94
N LYS A 141 -3.16 -15.03 -8.02
CA LYS A 141 -3.15 -14.72 -6.57
C LYS A 141 -2.40 -13.42 -6.32
N TRP A 142 -1.21 -13.26 -6.90
CA TRP A 142 -0.43 -12.01 -6.82
C TRP A 142 -1.18 -10.79 -7.39
N VAL A 143 -1.82 -10.94 -8.55
CA VAL A 143 -2.71 -9.91 -9.10
C VAL A 143 -3.81 -9.55 -8.10
N GLY A 144 -4.40 -10.54 -7.43
CA GLY A 144 -5.40 -10.35 -6.40
C GLY A 144 -4.89 -9.54 -5.21
N ARG A 145 -3.72 -9.92 -4.66
CA ARG A 145 -3.06 -9.22 -3.55
C ARG A 145 -2.74 -7.77 -3.89
N ILE A 146 -2.09 -7.51 -5.02
CA ILE A 146 -1.72 -6.17 -5.46
C ILE A 146 -2.97 -5.31 -5.72
N TYR A 147 -4.01 -5.89 -6.32
CA TYR A 147 -5.26 -5.17 -6.55
C TYR A 147 -5.95 -4.80 -5.25
N ALA A 148 -6.10 -5.75 -4.32
CA ALA A 148 -6.69 -5.50 -3.01
C ALA A 148 -5.89 -4.42 -2.25
N TRP A 149 -4.56 -4.51 -2.30
CA TRP A 149 -3.66 -3.52 -1.75
C TRP A 149 -3.89 -2.11 -2.31
N GLY A 150 -4.00 -1.99 -3.64
CA GLY A 150 -4.28 -0.72 -4.28
C GLY A 150 -5.63 -0.11 -3.87
N ARG A 151 -6.62 -0.96 -3.58
CA ARG A 151 -7.94 -0.54 -3.08
C ARG A 151 -7.87 -0.08 -1.62
N ILE A 152 -7.17 -0.84 -0.76
CA ILE A 152 -6.94 -0.52 0.66
C ILE A 152 -6.32 0.87 0.81
N MET A 153 -5.34 1.20 -0.03
CA MET A 153 -4.66 2.50 -0.04
C MET A 153 -5.48 3.64 -0.66
N GLY A 154 -6.75 3.42 -1.03
CA GLY A 154 -7.59 4.42 -1.70
C GLY A 154 -7.07 4.85 -3.08
N GLY A 155 -6.22 4.04 -3.70
CA GLY A 155 -5.61 4.31 -4.99
C GLY A 155 -6.41 3.74 -6.17
N ASN A 156 -5.79 3.77 -7.36
CA ASN A 156 -6.31 3.06 -8.52
C ASN A 156 -5.71 1.64 -8.55
N PRO A 157 -6.45 0.59 -8.16
CA PRO A 157 -5.90 -0.76 -8.05
C PRO A 157 -5.47 -1.33 -9.40
N ASN A 158 -6.17 -1.00 -10.50
CA ASN A 158 -5.76 -1.41 -11.84
C ASN A 158 -4.39 -0.83 -12.20
N GLN A 159 -4.18 0.46 -11.89
CA GLN A 159 -2.92 1.12 -12.19
C GLN A 159 -1.78 0.55 -11.37
N LEU A 160 -2.05 0.18 -10.10
CA LEU A 160 -1.05 -0.47 -9.25
C LEU A 160 -0.62 -1.83 -9.83
N VAL A 161 -1.58 -2.67 -10.25
CA VAL A 161 -1.26 -3.94 -10.93
C VAL A 161 -0.42 -3.71 -12.19
N VAL A 162 -0.79 -2.72 -13.00
CA VAL A 162 -0.03 -2.33 -14.21
C VAL A 162 1.41 -1.96 -13.87
N SER A 163 1.62 -1.07 -12.90
CA SER A 163 2.96 -0.58 -12.56
C SER A 163 3.81 -1.62 -11.84
N THR A 164 3.21 -2.40 -10.93
CA THR A 164 3.93 -3.40 -10.13
C THR A 164 4.36 -4.59 -10.99
N LEU A 165 3.49 -5.03 -11.92
CA LEU A 165 3.76 -6.19 -12.76
C LEU A 165 4.36 -5.83 -14.13
N GLY A 166 4.59 -4.55 -14.43
CA GLY A 166 5.16 -4.12 -15.72
C GLY A 166 4.29 -4.48 -16.94
N LEU A 167 2.99 -4.70 -16.75
CA LEU A 167 2.10 -5.22 -17.79
C LEU A 167 1.46 -4.11 -18.63
N PRO A 168 1.20 -4.35 -19.93
CA PRO A 168 0.29 -3.50 -20.70
C PRO A 168 -1.10 -3.43 -20.04
N LYS A 169 -1.72 -2.24 -20.01
CA LYS A 169 -3.03 -2.00 -19.36
C LYS A 169 -4.11 -3.02 -19.75
N ARG A 170 -4.18 -3.38 -21.04
CA ARG A 170 -5.15 -4.38 -21.55
C ARG A 170 -4.89 -5.78 -20.99
N THR A 171 -3.63 -6.16 -20.83
CA THR A 171 -3.20 -7.44 -20.24
C THR A 171 -3.56 -7.48 -18.76
N ALA A 172 -3.17 -6.45 -17.98
CA ALA A 172 -3.53 -6.34 -16.57
C ALA A 172 -5.05 -6.41 -16.35
N THR A 173 -5.84 -5.71 -17.17
CA THR A 173 -7.31 -5.76 -17.11
C THR A 173 -7.86 -7.17 -17.32
N ARG A 174 -7.32 -7.92 -18.30
CA ARG A 174 -7.72 -9.31 -18.55
C ARG A 174 -7.34 -10.23 -17.38
N TRP A 175 -6.18 -10.02 -16.78
CA TRP A 175 -5.72 -10.82 -15.65
C TRP A 175 -6.52 -10.54 -14.38
N ILE A 176 -6.84 -9.27 -14.11
CA ILE A 176 -7.76 -8.89 -13.02
C ILE A 176 -9.12 -9.55 -13.21
N ALA A 177 -9.67 -9.51 -14.43
CA ALA A 177 -10.94 -10.18 -14.72
C ALA A 177 -10.84 -11.70 -14.52
N ARG A 178 -9.72 -12.32 -14.91
CA ARG A 178 -9.49 -13.75 -14.72
C ARG A 178 -9.33 -14.12 -13.25
N ALA A 179 -8.57 -13.34 -12.49
CA ALA A 179 -8.40 -13.51 -11.05
C ALA A 179 -9.76 -13.44 -10.31
N ARG A 180 -10.63 -12.50 -10.71
CA ARG A 180 -12.02 -12.45 -10.20
C ARG A 180 -12.83 -13.69 -10.56
N GLN A 181 -12.74 -14.16 -11.82
CA GLN A 181 -13.48 -15.35 -12.26
C GLN A 181 -13.11 -16.62 -11.48
N ILE A 182 -11.86 -16.72 -10.99
CA ILE A 182 -11.38 -17.89 -10.24
C ILE A 182 -11.37 -17.68 -8.72
N GLY A 183 -11.95 -16.57 -8.23
CA GLY A 183 -12.14 -16.32 -6.80
C GLY A 183 -10.94 -15.70 -6.07
N HIS A 184 -9.91 -15.24 -6.78
CA HIS A 184 -8.80 -14.50 -6.17
C HIS A 184 -9.11 -13.01 -5.99
N LEU A 185 -10.27 -12.54 -6.45
CA LEU A 185 -10.77 -11.19 -6.28
C LEU A 185 -12.28 -11.19 -6.15
N ASP A 186 -12.78 -10.40 -5.20
CA ASP A 186 -14.20 -10.05 -5.07
C ASP A 186 -14.59 -8.88 -6.00
#